data_AF-A0A1G3B6U4-F1
#
_entry.id   AF-A0A1G3B6U4-F1
#
_cell.length_a   1.000
_cell.length_b   1.000
_cell.length_c   1.000
_cell.angle_alpha   90.00
_cell.angle_beta   90.00
_cell.angle_gamma   90.00
#
_symmetry.space_group_name_H-M   'P 1'
#
loop_
_entity.id
_entity.type
_entity.pdbx_description
1 polymer ?
#
loop_
_entity_poly.entity_id
_entity_poly.type
_entity_poly.pdbx_seq_one_letter_code
_entity_poly.pdbx_strand_id
1 'polypeptide(L)'
;MGWQTELKEIYRELEEDLSKLAPECKARGLCCHFEDFGHVLFASSLEANYLRRKAGPPKIPVKKEVCPYLVNNLCTAREHRALGCRVFFCQKDWQDTSQDLYETYYRRIKQLAMKYPLEWRYAPLVELLKEEGTEEAFERWAIEDR
;
A
#
# COMPACT_ATOMS: atom_id res chain seq x y z
N MET A 1 13.92 11.89 3.24
CA MET A 1 14.67 10.65 2.89
C MET A 1 14.47 10.37 1.41
N GLY A 2 15.52 9.98 0.68
CA GLY A 2 15.46 9.78 -0.79
C GLY A 2 14.44 8.74 -1.25
N TRP A 3 14.32 7.62 -0.51
CA TRP A 3 13.41 6.53 -0.87
C TRP A 3 11.93 6.95 -0.91
N GLN A 4 11.49 7.88 -0.05
CA GLN A 4 10.09 8.34 -0.05
C GLN A 4 9.75 9.12 -1.31
N THR A 5 10.71 9.90 -1.82
CA THR A 5 10.55 10.67 -3.06
C THR A 5 10.48 9.72 -4.25
N GLU A 6 11.36 8.72 -4.31
CA GLU A 6 11.33 7.72 -5.39
C GLU A 6 10.08 6.83 -5.34
N LEU A 7 9.59 6.45 -4.16
CA LEU A 7 8.32 5.73 -4.04
C LEU A 7 7.14 6.58 -4.55
N LYS A 8 7.11 7.86 -4.21
CA LYS A 8 6.10 8.80 -4.75
C LYS A 8 6.15 8.88 -6.25
N GLU A 9 7.35 8.89 -6.82
CA GLU A 9 7.56 8.92 -8.26
C GLU A 9 7.05 7.64 -8.94
N ILE A 10 7.37 6.47 -8.38
CA ILE A 10 6.81 5.18 -8.82
C ILE A 10 5.28 5.21 -8.79
N TYR A 11 4.67 5.77 -7.74
CA TYR A 11 3.22 5.91 -7.67
C TYR A 11 2.65 6.95 -8.63
N ARG A 12 3.38 8.03 -8.92
CA ARG A 12 2.99 9.05 -9.89
C ARG A 12 2.89 8.43 -11.29
N GLU A 13 3.90 7.67 -11.69
CA GLU A 13 3.91 6.94 -12.96
C GLU A 13 2.79 5.90 -13.04
N LEU A 14 2.52 5.18 -11.94
CA LEU A 14 1.38 4.26 -11.88
C LEU A 14 0.05 4.97 -12.14
N GLU A 15 -0.17 6.14 -11.52
CA GLU A 15 -1.41 6.90 -11.74
C GLU A 15 -1.49 7.44 -13.18
N GLU A 16 -0.35 7.75 -13.82
CA GLU A 16 -0.32 8.08 -15.26
C GLU A 16 -0.74 6.89 -16.13
N ASP A 17 -0.23 5.69 -15.86
CA ASP A 17 -0.63 4.49 -16.59
C ASP A 17 -2.11 4.13 -16.36
N LEU A 18 -2.58 4.23 -15.11
CA LEU A 18 -4.00 4.06 -14.78
C LEU A 18 -4.88 5.09 -15.49
N SER A 19 -4.43 6.34 -15.63
CA SER A 19 -5.20 7.39 -16.31
C SER A 19 -5.43 7.10 -17.80
N LYS A 20 -4.46 6.44 -18.46
CA LYS A 20 -4.58 6.03 -19.87
C LYS A 20 -5.60 4.89 -20.04
N LEU A 21 -5.74 4.05 -19.02
CA LEU A 21 -6.64 2.90 -19.00
C LEU A 21 -8.05 3.27 -18.52
N ALA A 22 -8.18 4.36 -17.75
CA ALA A 22 -9.42 4.93 -17.21
C ALA A 22 -10.37 3.89 -16.57
N PRO A 23 -9.89 3.07 -15.61
CA PRO A 23 -10.71 2.00 -15.05
C PRO A 23 -11.90 2.50 -14.23
N GLU A 24 -13.02 1.78 -14.31
CA GLU A 24 -14.24 2.12 -13.57
C GLU A 24 -14.17 1.66 -12.10
N CYS A 25 -14.26 2.61 -11.16
CA CYS A 25 -14.46 2.30 -9.75
C CYS A 25 -15.94 2.41 -9.35
N LYS A 26 -16.62 1.27 -9.21
CA LYS A 26 -18.02 1.20 -8.77
C LYS A 26 -18.18 1.11 -7.25
N ALA A 27 -17.18 0.56 -6.55
CA ALA A 27 -17.24 0.31 -5.11
C ALA A 27 -17.03 1.57 -4.25
N ARG A 28 -16.43 2.65 -4.75
CA ARG A 28 -16.24 3.92 -4.01
C ARG A 28 -15.69 3.75 -2.58
N GLY A 29 -14.78 2.79 -2.36
CA GLY A 29 -14.22 2.48 -1.05
C GLY A 29 -14.83 1.29 -0.33
N LEU A 30 -15.89 0.67 -0.86
CA LEU A 30 -16.45 -0.58 -0.32
C LEU A 30 -15.43 -1.74 -0.34
N CYS A 31 -14.49 -1.74 -1.29
CA CYS A 31 -13.40 -2.73 -1.35
C CYS A 31 -12.47 -2.73 -0.12
N CYS A 32 -12.56 -1.69 0.74
CA CYS A 32 -11.85 -1.64 2.02
C CYS A 32 -12.52 -2.45 3.13
N HIS A 33 -13.76 -2.92 2.95
CA HIS A 33 -14.42 -3.91 3.81
C HIS A 33 -13.95 -5.31 3.39
N PHE A 34 -12.79 -5.70 3.90
CA PHE A 34 -12.08 -6.90 3.43
C PHE A 34 -12.90 -8.18 3.55
N GLU A 35 -13.61 -8.38 4.67
CA GLU A 35 -14.41 -9.59 4.90
C GLU A 35 -15.59 -9.69 3.93
N ASP A 36 -16.36 -8.60 3.75
CA ASP A 36 -17.54 -8.56 2.89
C ASP A 36 -17.24 -8.94 1.43
N PHE A 37 -16.01 -8.68 0.98
CA PHE A 37 -15.56 -8.95 -0.38
C PHE A 37 -14.53 -10.09 -0.47
N GLY A 38 -14.22 -10.77 0.64
CA GLY A 38 -13.22 -11.83 0.69
C GLY A 38 -11.82 -11.38 0.25
N HIS A 39 -11.49 -10.11 0.45
CA HIS A 39 -10.23 -9.51 0.03
C HIS A 39 -9.19 -9.57 1.13
N VAL A 40 -7.92 -9.73 0.74
CA VAL A 40 -6.78 -9.50 1.64
C VAL A 40 -5.83 -8.55 0.94
N LEU A 41 -5.62 -7.38 1.55
CA LEU A 41 -4.66 -6.41 1.02
C LEU A 41 -3.26 -6.79 1.49
N PHE A 42 -2.44 -7.31 0.57
CA PHE A 42 -1.01 -7.47 0.80
C PHE A 42 -0.25 -6.18 0.45
N ALA A 43 0.80 -5.90 1.21
CA ALA A 43 1.70 -4.79 1.01
C ALA A 43 3.12 -5.18 1.42
N SER A 44 4.10 -4.40 0.97
CA SER A 44 5.45 -4.46 1.55
C SER A 44 5.55 -3.66 2.85
N SER A 45 6.50 -4.03 3.72
CA SER A 45 6.92 -3.25 4.91
C SER A 45 7.24 -1.80 4.56
N LEU A 46 7.91 -1.57 3.42
CA LEU A 46 8.21 -0.24 2.88
C LEU A 46 6.93 0.58 2.66
N GLU A 47 5.92 -0.01 2.02
CA GLU A 47 4.65 0.66 1.76
C GLU A 47 3.84 0.91 3.04
N ALA A 48 3.82 -0.06 3.96
CA ALA A 48 3.16 0.09 5.26
C ALA A 48 3.82 1.21 6.10
N ASN A 49 5.15 1.27 6.10
CA ASN A 49 5.91 2.35 6.74
C ASN A 49 5.57 3.70 6.11
N TYR A 50 5.60 3.78 4.78
CA TYR A 50 5.26 5.01 4.06
C TYR A 50 3.84 5.49 4.37
N LEU A 51 2.87 4.57 4.32
CA LEU A 51 1.48 4.83 4.65
C LEU A 51 1.34 5.43 6.05
N ARG A 52 1.95 4.78 7.06
CA ARG A 52 1.89 5.24 8.45
C ARG A 52 2.59 6.58 8.66
N ARG A 53 3.76 6.79 8.07
CA ARG A 53 4.51 8.05 8.18
C ARG A 53 3.78 9.23 7.56
N LYS A 54 2.99 9.00 6.50
CA LYS A 54 2.29 10.09 5.78
C LYS A 54 0.85 10.28 6.21
N ALA A 55 0.11 9.21 6.49
CA ALA A 55 -1.28 9.27 6.92
C ALA A 55 -1.46 9.30 8.45
N GLY A 56 -0.38 9.09 9.21
CA GLY A 56 -0.44 8.89 10.66
C GLY A 56 -0.86 7.46 11.03
N PRO A 57 -0.96 7.16 12.34
CA PRO A 57 -1.49 5.88 12.80
C PRO A 57 -2.97 5.73 12.40
N PRO A 58 -3.46 4.49 12.25
CA PRO A 58 -4.88 4.26 11.97
C PRO A 58 -5.77 4.83 13.08
N LYS A 59 -6.93 5.39 12.69
CA LYS A 59 -7.88 6.03 13.63
C LYS A 59 -8.81 5.04 14.33
N ILE A 60 -8.91 3.82 13.80
CA ILE A 60 -9.69 2.72 14.36
C ILE A 60 -8.77 1.53 14.67
N PRO A 61 -9.16 0.63 15.58
CA PRO A 61 -8.37 -0.56 15.89
C PRO A 61 -8.07 -1.40 14.65
N VAL A 62 -6.85 -1.94 14.55
CA VAL A 62 -6.43 -2.78 13.42
C VAL A 62 -7.11 -4.15 13.52
N LYS A 63 -8.13 -4.32 12.69
CA LYS A 63 -8.97 -5.51 12.54
C LYS A 63 -8.67 -6.18 11.21
N LYS A 64 -8.86 -7.50 11.11
CA LYS A 64 -8.59 -8.25 9.85
C LYS A 64 -9.68 -7.98 8.80
N GLU A 65 -10.86 -7.61 9.27
CA GLU A 65 -12.12 -7.53 8.55
C GLU A 65 -12.26 -6.23 7.73
N VAL A 66 -11.55 -5.17 8.12
CA VAL A 66 -11.67 -3.83 7.50
C VAL A 66 -10.34 -3.09 7.51
N CYS A 67 -10.08 -2.31 6.47
CA CYS A 67 -8.94 -1.40 6.41
C CYS A 67 -8.99 -0.39 7.57
N PRO A 68 -7.95 -0.25 8.40
CA PRO A 68 -8.00 0.61 9.58
C PRO A 68 -7.88 2.12 9.25
N TYR A 69 -7.74 2.47 7.96
CA TYR A 69 -7.83 3.83 7.43
C TYR A 69 -9.20 4.14 6.79
N LEU A 70 -10.17 3.22 6.89
CA LEU A 70 -11.54 3.45 6.45
C LEU A 70 -12.35 4.10 7.59
N VAL A 71 -12.73 5.37 7.42
CA VAL A 71 -13.56 6.11 8.38
C VAL A 71 -14.77 6.67 7.65
N ASN A 72 -15.97 6.37 8.14
CA ASN A 72 -17.23 6.76 7.50
C ASN A 72 -17.29 6.38 6.00
N ASN A 73 -16.83 5.18 5.66
CA ASN A 73 -16.70 4.68 4.28
C ASN A 73 -15.76 5.48 3.36
N LEU A 74 -14.90 6.33 3.92
CA LEU A 74 -13.89 7.09 3.18
C LEU A 74 -12.48 6.68 3.62
N CYS A 75 -11.61 6.49 2.63
CA CYS A 75 -10.20 6.22 2.90
C CYS A 75 -9.50 7.52 3.33
N THR A 76 -9.10 7.60 4.61
CA THR A 76 -8.38 8.76 5.14
C THR A 76 -6.90 8.80 4.72
N ALA A 77 -6.43 7.78 3.99
CA ALA A 77 -5.05 7.65 3.53
C ALA A 77 -4.95 7.50 1.99
N ARG A 78 -5.93 8.02 1.25
CA ARG A 78 -6.10 7.80 -0.19
C ARG A 78 -4.87 8.16 -1.03
N GLU A 79 -4.12 9.18 -0.65
CA GLU A 79 -2.92 9.62 -1.35
C GLU A 79 -1.70 8.72 -1.07
N HIS A 80 -1.70 8.03 0.07
CA HIS A 80 -0.56 7.25 0.57
C HIS A 80 -0.81 5.74 0.56
N ARG A 81 -1.91 5.33 -0.08
CA ARG A 81 -2.31 3.93 -0.23
C ARG A 81 -1.21 3.07 -0.87
N ALA A 82 -1.14 1.81 -0.45
CA ALA A 82 -0.26 0.79 -1.02
C ALA A 82 -0.64 0.44 -2.46
N LEU A 83 0.28 -0.19 -3.19
CA LEU A 83 0.13 -0.61 -4.58
C LEU A 83 -1.15 -1.42 -4.81
N GLY A 84 -1.46 -2.39 -3.95
CA GLY A 84 -2.66 -3.22 -4.08
C GLY A 84 -3.95 -2.39 -4.13
N CYS A 85 -4.05 -1.34 -3.31
CA CYS A 85 -5.18 -0.41 -3.34
C CYS A 85 -5.21 0.47 -4.60
N ARG A 86 -4.06 0.67 -5.27
CA ARG A 86 -3.95 1.53 -6.46
C ARG A 86 -4.47 0.86 -7.72
N VAL A 87 -4.15 -0.42 -7.87
CA VAL A 87 -4.49 -1.20 -9.07
C VAL A 87 -5.82 -1.95 -8.96
N PHE A 88 -6.45 -1.96 -7.79
CA PHE A 88 -7.73 -2.63 -7.59
C PHE A 88 -8.91 -1.80 -8.10
N PHE A 89 -9.67 -2.34 -9.05
CA PHE A 89 -10.91 -1.76 -9.58
C PHE A 89 -11.97 -2.85 -9.79
N CYS A 90 -13.25 -2.48 -9.66
CA CYS A 90 -14.40 -3.41 -9.81
C CYS A 90 -14.85 -3.60 -11.27
N GLN A 91 -14.07 -3.08 -12.21
CA GLN A 91 -14.35 -3.20 -13.63
C GLN A 91 -14.28 -4.67 -14.05
N LYS A 92 -15.20 -5.06 -14.94
CA LYS A 92 -15.19 -6.39 -15.54
C LYS A 92 -13.93 -6.56 -16.40
N ASP A 93 -13.34 -7.75 -16.40
CA ASP A 93 -12.17 -8.09 -17.21
C ASP A 93 -10.92 -7.23 -16.89
N TRP A 94 -10.87 -6.67 -15.67
CA TRP A 94 -9.74 -5.84 -15.19
C TRP A 94 -8.61 -6.66 -14.56
N GLN A 95 -8.86 -7.93 -14.24
CA GLN A 95 -7.97 -8.74 -13.41
C GLN A 95 -6.56 -8.88 -14.02
N ASP A 96 -6.46 -9.25 -15.29
CA ASP A 96 -5.17 -9.42 -15.97
C ASP A 96 -4.39 -8.10 -16.03
N THR A 97 -5.05 -7.01 -16.45
CA THR A 97 -4.47 -5.66 -16.45
C THR A 97 -4.00 -5.23 -15.06
N SER A 98 -4.79 -5.52 -14.02
CA SER A 98 -4.44 -5.20 -12.64
C SER A 98 -3.21 -5.98 -12.17
N GLN A 99 -3.09 -7.24 -12.59
CA GLN A 99 -1.97 -8.10 -12.25
C GLN A 99 -0.69 -7.64 -12.95
N ASP A 100 -0.76 -7.30 -14.24
CA ASP A 100 0.39 -6.80 -15.01
C ASP A 100 0.93 -5.50 -14.41
N LEU A 101 0.04 -4.56 -14.07
CA LEU A 101 0.40 -3.34 -13.35
C LEU A 101 0.98 -3.67 -11.98
N TYR A 102 0.34 -4.57 -11.22
CA TYR A 102 0.83 -4.97 -9.91
C TYR A 102 2.26 -5.49 -10.00
N GLU A 103 2.53 -6.47 -10.86
CA GLU A 103 3.84 -7.08 -11.00
C GLU A 103 4.91 -6.07 -11.45
N THR A 104 4.58 -5.22 -12.41
CA THR A 104 5.50 -4.19 -12.92
C THR A 104 5.93 -3.25 -11.81
N TYR A 105 4.97 -2.69 -11.07
CA TYR A 105 5.25 -1.70 -10.04
C TYR A 105 5.77 -2.34 -8.75
N TYR A 106 5.38 -3.57 -8.43
CA TYR A 106 5.92 -4.35 -7.31
C TYR A 106 7.42 -4.58 -7.47
N ARG A 107 7.89 -4.97 -8.67
CA ARG A 107 9.32 -5.15 -8.94
C ARG A 107 10.11 -3.85 -8.70
N ARG A 108 9.56 -2.71 -9.12
CA ARG A 108 10.18 -1.39 -8.91
C ARG A 108 10.24 -1.00 -7.43
N ILE A 109 9.17 -1.24 -6.67
CA ILE A 109 9.14 -1.00 -5.22
C ILE A 109 10.14 -1.92 -4.50
N LYS A 110 10.27 -3.17 -4.92
CA LYS A 110 11.25 -4.10 -4.37
C LYS A 110 12.69 -3.66 -4.67
N GLN A 111 12.97 -3.23 -5.89
CA GLN A 111 14.28 -2.65 -6.26
C GLN A 111 14.59 -1.40 -5.44
N LEU A 112 13.59 -0.55 -5.18
CA LEU A 112 13.74 0.61 -4.32
C LEU A 112 14.13 0.21 -2.89
N ALA A 113 13.48 -0.81 -2.32
CA ALA A 113 13.85 -1.31 -0.99
C ALA A 113 15.30 -1.80 -0.95
N MET A 114 15.74 -2.56 -1.96
CA MET A 114 17.12 -3.04 -2.09
C MET A 114 18.14 -1.91 -2.24
N LYS A 115 17.79 -0.84 -2.97
CA LYS A 115 18.66 0.33 -3.19
C LYS A 115 18.91 1.13 -1.91
N TYR A 116 17.94 1.18 -1.01
CA TYR A 116 18.00 1.95 0.24
C TYR A 116 18.22 1.07 1.50
N PRO A 117 18.86 -0.09 1.33
CA PRO A 117 18.83 -1.25 2.23
C PRO A 117 17.67 -1.29 3.24
N LEU A 118 16.44 -1.17 2.76
CA LEU A 118 15.24 -1.24 3.60
C LEU A 118 14.81 -2.69 3.77
N GLU A 119 14.38 -3.06 4.98
CA GLU A 119 13.81 -4.39 5.22
C GLU A 119 12.65 -4.66 4.25
N TRP A 120 12.68 -5.86 3.65
CA TRP A 120 11.63 -6.33 2.76
C TRP A 120 10.82 -7.45 3.41
N ARG A 121 9.62 -7.11 3.88
CA ARG A 121 8.60 -8.08 4.24
C ARG A 121 7.37 -7.86 3.39
N TYR A 122 6.76 -8.94 2.91
CA TYR A 122 5.52 -8.90 2.14
C TYR A 122 4.45 -9.72 2.86
N ALA A 123 3.42 -9.06 3.35
CA ALA A 123 2.43 -9.65 4.25
C ALA A 123 1.09 -8.88 4.15
N PRO A 124 -0.01 -9.40 4.73
CA PRO A 124 -1.24 -8.64 4.88
C PRO A 124 -0.98 -7.29 5.57
N LEU A 125 -1.51 -6.20 5.01
CA LEU A 125 -1.30 -4.84 5.53
C LEU A 125 -1.72 -4.74 7.00
N VAL A 126 -2.81 -5.41 7.38
CA VAL A 126 -3.31 -5.44 8.76
C VAL A 126 -2.33 -6.10 9.75
N GLU A 127 -1.46 -7.00 9.28
CA GLU A 127 -0.40 -7.58 10.11
C GLU A 127 0.77 -6.59 10.24
N LEU A 128 1.20 -6.02 9.12
CA LEU A 128 2.27 -4.99 9.10
C LEU A 128 1.93 -3.75 9.95
N LEU A 129 0.65 -3.38 10.03
CA LEU A 129 0.19 -2.25 10.84
C LEU A 129 0.08 -2.58 12.34
N LYS A 130 -0.05 -3.85 12.72
CA LYS A 130 -0.08 -4.29 14.13
C LYS A 130 1.29 -4.30 14.78
N GLU A 131 2.32 -4.61 14.00
CA GLU A 131 3.64 -4.95 14.52
C GLU A 131 4.53 -3.75 14.87
N GLU A 132 4.18 -2.54 14.42
CA GLU A 132 5.14 -1.44 14.41
C GLU A 132 4.63 -0.23 15.17
N GLY A 133 5.05 -0.11 16.42
CA GLY A 133 4.65 0.91 17.37
C GLY A 133 5.75 1.84 17.84
N THR A 134 6.89 2.02 17.17
CA THR A 134 7.82 3.12 17.46
C THR A 134 8.59 3.53 16.21
N GLU A 135 8.86 4.82 16.07
CA GLU A 135 9.71 5.39 15.02
C GLU A 135 11.14 4.79 15.04
N GLU A 136 11.53 4.25 16.20
CA GLU A 136 12.79 3.57 16.51
C GLU A 136 12.88 2.14 15.96
N ALA A 137 11.79 1.40 15.77
CA ALA A 137 11.83 0.04 15.21
C ALA A 137 12.31 0.08 13.74
N PHE A 138 11.80 1.05 12.98
CA PHE A 138 12.22 1.28 11.60
C PHE A 138 13.62 1.91 11.46
N GLU A 139 14.09 2.67 12.45
CA GLU A 139 15.50 3.15 12.48
C GLU A 139 16.46 2.04 12.90
N ARG A 140 16.06 1.13 13.81
CA ARG A 140 16.84 -0.08 14.16
C ARG A 140 17.12 -0.96 12.95
N TRP A 141 16.15 -1.09 12.02
CA TRP A 141 16.32 -1.86 10.79
C TRP A 141 17.24 -1.21 9.75
N ALA A 142 17.62 0.05 9.95
CA ALA A 142 18.58 0.76 9.09
C ALA A 142 20.01 0.81 9.67
N ILE A 143 20.24 0.26 10.88
CA ILE A 143 21.50 0.46 11.64
C ILE A 143 22.29 -0.84 11.86
N GLU A 144 21.73 -2.04 11.66
CA GLU A 144 22.45 -3.32 11.89
C GLU A 144 23.42 -3.74 10.76
N ASP A 145 23.92 -2.81 9.94
CA ASP A 145 24.94 -3.10 8.92
C ASP A 145 26.00 -1.96 8.82
N ARG A 146 26.57 -1.60 9.98
CA ARG A 146 27.84 -0.86 10.05
C ARG A 146 28.90 -1.66 10.78
#